data_AF-C3Y3Y5-F1
#
_entry.id   AF-C3Y3Y5-F1
#
_cell.length_a   1.000
_cell.length_b   1.000
_cell.length_c   1.000
_cell.angle_alpha   90.00
_cell.angle_beta   90.00
_cell.angle_gamma   90.00
#
_symmetry.space_group_name_H-M   'P 1'
#
loop_
_entity.id
_entity.type
_entity.pdbx_description
1 polymer ?
#
loop_
_entity_poly.entity_id
_entity_poly.type
_entity_poly.pdbx_seq_one_letter_code
_entity_poly.pdbx_strand_id
1 'polypeptide(L)'
;MANIVLLLLILLTVLGVSGVTLFGKQVQDFADLPTAMFSLFICVTQDGWMKIFTSFQDLGGNYYMGGAIYFMISITIGAFVFANLVVAVVVTNLDKAMKEVNEERKKLEDTLSTKPKDHPGESDESAHRHSGADKVPLFYMADLFKHTHVGNQVPLQHVDLRKLSLDRVENYLLILITMEKNLAEYKELRQQLEQIFTTVHDLNQKRTVAEQSSSSSRMLAKLRLIAEDTVDPNLGTKGDILSNLMGMKEPQPTSAEPQRLAGRSRRQSSIAPGEYKDLIGEAAKQIARRNMSISDPS
;
A
#
# COMPACT_ATOMS: atom_id res chain seq x y z
N MET A 1 19.48 2.88 -15.96
CA MET A 1 19.99 4.04 -16.72
C MET A 1 21.46 4.34 -16.43
N ALA A 2 21.89 4.44 -15.17
CA ALA A 2 23.29 4.74 -14.80
C ALA A 2 24.33 3.85 -15.50
N ASN A 3 24.09 2.54 -15.60
CA ASN A 3 25.03 1.61 -16.25
C ASN A 3 25.22 1.90 -17.76
N ILE A 4 24.17 2.35 -18.46
CA ILE A 4 24.24 2.63 -19.90
C ILE A 4 24.93 3.97 -20.15
N VAL A 5 24.63 4.98 -19.32
CA VAL A 5 25.34 6.28 -19.34
C VAL A 5 26.82 6.09 -19.05
N LEU A 6 27.15 5.28 -18.03
CA LEU A 6 28.52 4.93 -17.69
C LEU A 6 29.22 4.19 -18.86
N LEU A 7 28.53 3.25 -19.50
CA LEU A 7 29.06 2.53 -20.66
C LEU A 7 29.35 3.48 -21.82
N LEU A 8 28.44 4.41 -22.13
CA LEU A 8 28.66 5.42 -23.16
C LEU A 8 29.87 6.31 -22.83
N LEU A 9 30.00 6.74 -21.56
CA LEU A 9 31.11 7.59 -21.13
C LEU A 9 32.46 6.85 -21.22
N ILE A 10 32.52 5.59 -20.79
CA ILE A 10 33.70 4.74 -20.96
C ILE A 10 34.03 4.57 -22.44
N LEU A 11 33.04 4.26 -23.28
CA LEU A 11 33.22 4.12 -24.72
C LEU A 11 33.80 5.39 -25.35
N LEU A 12 33.22 6.56 -25.06
CA LEU A 12 33.70 7.85 -25.57
C LEU A 12 35.10 8.17 -25.05
N THR A 13 35.45 7.75 -23.83
CA THR A 13 36.78 7.98 -23.26
C THR A 13 37.83 7.10 -23.94
N VAL A 14 37.54 5.82 -24.13
CA VAL A 14 38.43 4.87 -24.83
C VAL A 14 38.63 5.30 -26.28
N LEU A 15 37.54 5.63 -26.98
CA LEU A 15 37.62 6.15 -28.34
C LEU A 15 38.34 7.50 -28.37
N GLY A 16 38.10 8.39 -27.42
CA GLY A 16 38.74 9.71 -27.31
C GLY A 16 40.25 9.60 -27.13
N VAL A 17 40.70 8.78 -26.19
CA VAL A 17 42.13 8.51 -25.99
C VAL A 17 42.74 7.92 -27.26
N SER A 18 42.08 6.95 -27.90
CA SER A 18 42.58 6.39 -29.16
C SER A 18 42.62 7.41 -30.32
N GLY A 19 41.66 8.33 -30.39
CA GLY A 19 41.60 9.36 -31.42
C GLY A 19 42.71 10.40 -31.25
N VAL A 20 42.96 10.84 -30.01
CA VAL A 20 44.07 11.76 -29.69
C VAL A 20 45.42 11.10 -29.98
N THR A 21 45.59 9.81 -29.65
CA THR A 21 46.86 9.12 -29.89
C THR A 21 47.13 8.86 -31.37
N LEU A 22 46.09 8.60 -32.17
CA LEU A 22 46.22 8.34 -33.61
C LEU A 22 46.33 9.62 -34.45
N PHE A 23 45.57 10.67 -34.11
CA PHE A 23 45.33 11.81 -35.00
C PHE A 23 45.61 13.18 -34.36
N GLY A 24 45.94 13.25 -33.07
CA GLY A 24 46.00 14.53 -32.34
C GLY A 24 47.09 15.50 -32.80
N LYS A 25 48.09 15.06 -33.56
CA LYS A 25 49.10 15.96 -34.16
C LYS A 25 48.67 16.56 -35.49
N GLN A 26 47.70 15.94 -36.16
CA GLN A 26 47.33 16.24 -37.54
C GLN A 26 45.95 16.89 -37.65
N VAL A 27 45.03 16.54 -36.76
CA VAL A 27 43.63 16.98 -36.79
C VAL A 27 43.31 17.75 -35.52
N GLN A 28 42.92 19.02 -35.66
CA GLN A 28 42.61 19.90 -34.53
C GLN A 28 41.46 19.37 -33.65
N ASP A 29 40.48 18.72 -34.28
CA ASP A 29 39.33 18.10 -33.60
C ASP A 29 39.74 16.95 -32.63
N PHE A 30 40.98 16.44 -32.76
CA PHE A 30 41.57 15.40 -31.91
C PHE A 30 42.81 15.86 -31.15
N ALA A 31 43.09 17.18 -31.09
CA ALA A 31 44.31 17.70 -30.45
C ALA A 31 44.37 17.40 -28.94
N ASP A 32 43.25 17.61 -28.24
CA ASP A 32 43.13 17.39 -26.80
C ASP A 32 41.99 16.42 -26.49
N LEU A 33 42.07 15.71 -25.35
CA LEU A 33 41.05 14.74 -24.94
C LEU A 33 39.64 15.34 -24.85
N PRO A 34 39.40 16.51 -24.22
CA PRO A 34 38.05 17.08 -24.14
C PRO A 34 37.50 17.45 -25.52
N THR A 35 38.33 18.01 -26.40
CA THR A 35 37.97 18.36 -27.78
C THR A 35 37.63 17.09 -28.58
N ALA A 36 38.46 16.05 -28.47
CA ALA A 36 38.21 14.75 -29.10
C ALA A 36 36.93 14.09 -28.59
N MET A 37 36.65 14.16 -27.28
CA MET A 37 35.41 13.62 -26.71
C MET A 37 34.17 14.36 -27.22
N PHE A 38 34.26 15.68 -27.42
CA PHE A 38 33.18 16.46 -28.02
C PHE A 38 32.98 16.11 -29.50
N SER A 39 34.06 16.02 -30.27
CA SER A 39 34.04 15.56 -31.67
C SER A 39 33.44 14.15 -31.80
N LEU A 40 33.79 13.25 -30.89
CA LEU A 40 33.22 11.90 -30.85
C LEU A 40 31.76 11.89 -30.41
N PHE A 41 31.34 12.79 -29.53
CA PHE A 41 29.93 12.94 -29.19
C PHE A 41 29.12 13.33 -30.44
N ILE A 42 29.60 14.30 -31.22
CA ILE A 42 29.02 14.69 -32.54
C ILE A 42 28.97 13.48 -33.50
N CYS A 43 30.02 12.66 -33.52
CA CYS A 43 30.04 11.43 -34.33
C CYS A 43 29.01 10.41 -33.87
N VAL A 44 28.86 10.21 -32.56
CA VAL A 44 27.92 9.24 -31.97
C VAL A 44 26.47 9.67 -32.14
N THR A 45 26.18 10.98 -32.13
CA THR A 45 24.85 11.52 -32.48
C THR A 45 24.57 11.44 -33.98
N GLN A 46 25.56 11.06 -34.80
CA GLN A 46 25.48 10.97 -36.26
C GLN A 46 25.06 12.27 -36.95
N ASP A 47 25.27 13.41 -36.29
CA ASP A 47 24.94 14.73 -36.81
C ASP A 47 26.21 15.57 -36.92
N GLY A 48 26.49 16.16 -38.09
CA GLY A 48 27.66 17.01 -38.30
C GLY A 48 29.02 16.30 -38.39
N TRP A 49 29.09 14.97 -38.23
CA TRP A 49 30.34 14.19 -38.28
C TRP A 49 31.10 14.28 -39.60
N MET A 50 30.39 14.49 -40.72
CA MET A 50 30.99 14.68 -42.04
C MET A 50 31.97 15.86 -42.09
N LYS A 51 31.70 16.95 -41.34
CA LYS A 51 32.60 18.11 -41.28
C LYS A 51 33.91 17.80 -40.58
N ILE A 52 33.89 16.88 -39.63
CA ILE A 52 35.09 16.40 -38.93
C ILE A 52 35.86 15.46 -39.86
N PHE A 53 35.13 14.61 -40.60
CA PHE A 53 35.73 13.68 -41.57
C PHE A 53 36.37 14.39 -42.77
N THR A 54 35.84 15.54 -43.22
CA THR A 54 36.47 16.32 -44.31
C THR A 54 37.89 16.75 -43.98
N SER A 55 38.22 17.03 -42.70
CA SER A 55 39.59 17.30 -42.27
C SER A 55 40.53 16.12 -42.61
N PHE A 56 40.07 14.88 -42.46
CA PHE A 56 40.87 13.68 -42.83
C PHE A 56 40.98 13.51 -44.34
N GLN A 57 39.98 13.95 -45.10
CA GLN A 57 40.01 13.94 -46.56
C GLN A 57 41.03 14.94 -47.11
N ASP A 58 41.12 16.12 -46.50
CA ASP A 58 42.08 17.17 -46.89
C ASP A 58 43.53 16.76 -46.60
N LEU A 59 43.76 15.99 -45.52
CA LEU A 59 45.07 15.40 -45.21
C LEU A 59 45.50 14.31 -46.20
N GLY A 60 44.54 13.57 -46.76
CA GLY A 60 44.80 12.51 -47.74
C GLY A 60 45.66 11.35 -47.24
N GLY A 61 46.02 10.45 -48.17
CA GLY A 61 46.93 9.33 -47.91
C GLY A 61 46.45 8.35 -46.84
N ASN A 62 47.37 7.86 -45.99
CA ASN A 62 47.05 6.90 -44.93
C ASN A 62 46.10 7.45 -43.86
N TYR A 63 46.07 8.77 -43.66
CA TYR A 63 45.18 9.39 -42.67
C TYR A 63 43.72 9.34 -43.10
N TYR A 64 43.43 9.49 -44.40
CA TYR A 64 42.09 9.31 -44.94
C TYR A 64 41.58 7.88 -44.72
N MET A 65 42.39 6.87 -45.07
CA MET A 65 42.00 5.46 -44.92
C MET A 65 41.87 5.04 -43.45
N GLY A 66 42.83 5.47 -42.60
CA GLY A 66 42.79 5.21 -41.16
C GLY A 66 41.63 5.90 -40.46
N GLY A 67 41.36 7.16 -40.83
CA GLY A 67 40.22 7.94 -40.34
C GLY A 67 38.89 7.29 -40.75
N ALA A 68 38.77 6.82 -41.98
CA ALA A 68 37.54 6.16 -42.45
C ALA A 68 37.21 4.90 -41.63
N ILE A 69 38.20 4.04 -41.37
CA ILE A 69 38.01 2.84 -40.55
C ILE A 69 37.65 3.22 -39.11
N TYR A 70 38.34 4.20 -38.54
CA TYR A 70 38.07 4.69 -37.19
C TYR A 70 36.64 5.24 -37.05
N PHE A 71 36.19 6.06 -38.00
CA PHE A 71 34.84 6.62 -38.00
C PHE A 71 33.77 5.55 -38.19
N MET A 72 34.00 4.57 -39.07
CA MET A 72 33.05 3.47 -39.27
C MET A 72 32.82 2.67 -37.99
N ILE A 73 33.89 2.32 -37.26
CA ILE A 73 33.80 1.58 -36.00
C ILE A 73 33.16 2.46 -34.91
N SER A 74 33.61 3.71 -34.79
CA SER A 74 33.15 4.65 -33.76
C SER A 74 31.67 4.99 -33.93
N ILE A 75 31.21 5.25 -35.16
CA ILE A 75 29.81 5.52 -35.47
C ILE A 75 28.96 4.28 -35.26
N THR A 76 29.37 3.10 -35.75
CA THR A 76 28.55 1.88 -35.63
C THR A 76 28.33 1.48 -34.17
N ILE A 77 29.42 1.41 -33.38
CA ILE A 77 29.33 1.00 -31.98
C ILE A 77 28.73 2.12 -31.13
N GLY A 78 29.17 3.36 -31.35
CA GLY A 78 28.71 4.50 -30.58
C GLY A 78 27.24 4.83 -30.80
N ALA A 79 26.77 4.87 -32.06
CA ALA A 79 25.37 5.13 -32.37
C ALA A 79 24.46 4.04 -31.81
N PHE A 80 24.89 2.77 -31.82
CA PHE A 80 24.12 1.69 -31.19
C PHE A 80 23.94 1.90 -29.69
N VAL A 81 25.02 2.21 -28.97
CA VAL A 81 24.95 2.49 -27.53
C VAL A 81 24.11 3.74 -27.25
N PHE A 82 24.29 4.80 -28.04
CA PHE A 82 23.56 6.05 -27.88
C PHE A 82 22.06 5.90 -28.16
N ALA A 83 21.69 5.20 -29.23
CA ALA A 83 20.29 4.90 -29.52
C ALA A 83 19.64 4.13 -28.36
N ASN A 84 20.33 3.13 -27.80
CA ASN A 84 19.85 2.38 -26.64
C ASN A 84 19.69 3.27 -25.40
N LEU A 85 20.54 4.28 -25.22
CA LEU A 85 20.40 5.28 -24.17
C LEU A 85 19.14 6.13 -24.39
N VAL A 86 18.92 6.64 -25.60
CA VAL A 86 17.72 7.44 -25.92
C VAL A 86 16.45 6.62 -25.69
N VAL A 87 16.40 5.38 -26.17
CA VAL A 87 15.26 4.47 -25.94
C VAL A 87 15.05 4.25 -24.45
N ALA A 88 16.11 3.96 -23.68
CA ALA A 88 15.99 3.76 -22.24
C ALA A 88 15.44 4.99 -21.51
N VAL A 89 15.85 6.19 -21.91
CA VAL A 89 15.35 7.45 -21.34
C VAL A 89 13.88 7.68 -21.70
N VAL A 90 13.52 7.50 -22.98
CA VAL A 90 12.13 7.69 -23.46
C VAL A 90 11.20 6.69 -22.78
N VAL A 91 11.57 5.42 -22.71
CA VAL A 91 10.78 4.37 -22.04
C VAL A 91 10.63 4.69 -20.55
N THR A 92 11.71 5.08 -19.87
CA THR A 92 11.63 5.44 -18.44
C THR A 92 10.72 6.65 -18.22
N ASN A 93 10.76 7.64 -19.12
CA ASN A 93 9.90 8.82 -19.03
C ASN A 93 8.43 8.46 -19.27
N LEU A 94 8.17 7.62 -20.27
CA LEU A 94 6.83 7.14 -20.60
C LEU A 94 6.25 6.25 -19.49
N ASP A 95 7.06 5.39 -18.89
CA ASP A 95 6.66 4.57 -17.74
C ASP A 95 6.29 5.43 -16.53
N LYS A 96 7.03 6.52 -16.29
CA LYS A 96 6.69 7.48 -15.23
C LYS A 96 5.36 8.19 -15.52
N ALA A 97 5.19 8.71 -16.73
CA ALA A 97 3.95 9.36 -17.16
C ALA A 97 2.75 8.41 -17.09
N MET A 98 2.91 7.15 -17.50
CA MET A 98 1.85 6.14 -17.38
C MET A 98 1.49 5.84 -15.92
N LYS A 99 2.47 5.76 -15.02
CA LYS A 99 2.21 5.54 -13.58
C LYS A 99 1.43 6.69 -12.97
N GLU A 100 1.79 7.93 -13.29
CA GLU A 100 1.10 9.12 -12.82
C GLU A 100 -0.36 9.14 -13.28
N VAL A 101 -0.61 8.91 -14.57
CA VAL A 101 -1.98 8.82 -15.12
C VAL A 101 -2.78 7.70 -14.46
N ASN A 102 -2.16 6.54 -14.19
CA ASN A 102 -2.83 5.43 -13.55
C ASN A 102 -3.15 5.72 -12.06
N GLU A 103 -2.27 6.41 -11.34
CA GLU A 103 -2.52 6.86 -9.97
C GLU A 103 -3.64 7.91 -9.91
N GLU A 104 -3.69 8.84 -10.87
CA GLU A 104 -4.80 9.79 -11.00
C GLU A 104 -6.13 9.08 -11.26
N ARG A 105 -6.15 8.08 -12.15
CA ARG A 105 -7.35 7.27 -12.38
C ARG A 105 -7.79 6.53 -11.12
N LYS A 106 -6.86 5.92 -10.36
CA LYS A 106 -7.20 5.25 -9.10
C LYS A 106 -7.77 6.22 -8.05
N LYS A 107 -7.22 7.43 -7.93
CA LYS A 107 -7.77 8.46 -7.02
C LYS A 107 -9.18 8.89 -7.45
N LEU A 108 -9.44 9.00 -8.75
CA LEU A 108 -10.77 9.28 -9.28
C LEU A 108 -11.74 8.14 -8.97
N GLU A 109 -11.30 6.89 -9.13
CA GLU A 109 -12.09 5.71 -8.77
C GLU A 109 -12.34 5.62 -7.27
N ASP A 110 -11.37 5.92 -6.41
CA ASP A 110 -11.51 5.91 -4.95
C ASP A 110 -12.41 7.04 -4.43
N THR A 111 -12.39 8.21 -5.06
CA THR A 111 -13.33 9.32 -4.78
C THR A 111 -14.74 9.03 -5.25
N LEU A 112 -14.91 8.24 -6.31
CA LEU A 112 -16.22 7.73 -6.75
C LEU A 112 -16.68 6.52 -5.93
N SER A 113 -15.75 5.73 -5.37
CA SER A 113 -16.03 4.51 -4.58
C SER A 113 -16.08 4.75 -3.07
N THR A 114 -15.91 5.97 -2.58
CA THR A 114 -16.03 6.26 -1.14
C THR A 114 -17.49 6.15 -0.70
N LYS A 115 -17.87 4.98 -0.17
CA LYS A 115 -19.11 4.76 0.58
C LYS A 115 -19.19 5.72 1.80
N PRO A 116 -20.42 5.98 2.31
CA PRO A 116 -20.73 7.11 3.20
C PRO A 116 -19.92 7.10 4.49
N LYS A 117 -19.52 8.29 4.94
CA LYS A 117 -19.02 8.53 6.29
C LYS A 117 -20.12 8.20 7.31
N ASP A 118 -19.97 7.10 8.04
CA ASP A 118 -20.55 6.97 9.39
C ASP A 118 -19.62 7.75 10.35
N HIS A 119 -20.17 8.75 11.05
CA HIS A 119 -19.53 9.39 12.20
C HIS A 119 -20.15 8.82 13.49
N PRO A 120 -19.35 8.36 14.47
CA PRO A 120 -19.83 8.10 15.81
C PRO A 120 -19.79 9.38 16.64
N GLY A 121 -21.00 9.89 16.96
CA GLY A 121 -21.37 10.59 18.20
C GLY A 121 -20.56 11.80 18.67
N GLU A 122 -21.19 12.98 18.60
CA GLU A 122 -21.21 13.90 19.74
C GLU A 122 -22.54 14.68 19.74
N SER A 123 -23.13 14.76 20.92
CA SER A 123 -24.40 15.41 21.26
C SER A 123 -24.35 16.92 21.07
N ASP A 124 -25.40 17.51 20.49
CA ASP A 124 -26.19 18.55 21.15
C ASP A 124 -27.37 19.03 20.29
N GLU A 125 -28.49 19.29 20.96
CA GLU A 125 -29.69 19.92 20.43
C GLU A 125 -29.38 21.31 19.86
N SER A 126 -29.59 21.51 18.56
CA SER A 126 -30.34 22.67 18.04
C SER A 126 -30.42 22.66 16.51
N ALA A 127 -31.64 22.89 16.03
CA ALA A 127 -32.08 23.23 14.68
C ALA A 127 -31.00 23.56 13.63
N HIS A 128 -30.79 22.66 12.67
CA HIS A 128 -30.78 23.01 11.24
C HIS A 128 -31.03 21.76 10.38
N ARG A 129 -32.09 21.84 9.57
CA ARG A 129 -32.49 20.85 8.57
C ARG A 129 -31.32 20.54 7.62
N HIS A 130 -30.75 19.34 7.69
CA HIS A 130 -29.95 18.75 6.60
C HIS A 130 -30.56 17.40 6.23
N SER A 131 -31.62 17.48 5.43
CA SER A 131 -32.07 16.38 4.57
C SER A 131 -31.09 16.32 3.41
N GLY A 132 -30.22 15.31 3.39
CA GLY A 132 -29.14 15.23 2.39
C GLY A 132 -28.30 13.98 2.50
N ALA A 133 -28.89 12.86 2.92
CA ALA A 133 -28.35 11.54 2.60
C ALA A 133 -28.96 11.14 1.26
N ASP A 134 -28.52 11.78 0.18
CA ASP A 134 -29.02 11.47 -1.16
C ASP A 134 -28.48 10.10 -1.57
N LYS A 135 -29.31 9.09 -1.32
CA LYS A 135 -29.32 7.81 -2.01
C LYS A 135 -29.20 8.13 -3.50
N VAL A 136 -28.12 7.74 -4.16
CA VAL A 136 -28.06 7.80 -5.63
C VAL A 136 -29.30 7.05 -6.12
N PRO A 137 -30.27 7.72 -6.76
CA PRO A 137 -31.52 7.06 -7.08
C PRO A 137 -31.23 6.04 -8.17
N LEU A 138 -31.54 4.77 -7.91
CA LEU A 138 -31.51 3.72 -8.93
C LEU A 138 -32.64 4.01 -9.91
N PHE A 139 -32.29 4.61 -11.05
CA PHE A 139 -33.23 4.84 -12.15
C PHE A 139 -33.26 3.62 -13.07
N TYR A 140 -34.46 3.16 -13.40
CA TYR A 140 -34.62 2.18 -14.47
C TYR A 140 -34.24 2.86 -15.79
N MET A 141 -33.40 2.22 -16.61
CA MET A 141 -32.83 2.85 -17.82
C MET A 141 -33.91 3.43 -18.74
N ALA A 142 -35.08 2.78 -18.82
CA ALA A 142 -36.24 3.23 -19.59
C ALA A 142 -36.80 4.60 -19.15
N ASP A 143 -36.70 4.96 -17.88
CA ASP A 143 -37.19 6.24 -17.36
C ASP A 143 -36.14 7.35 -17.49
N LEU A 144 -34.85 6.99 -17.49
CA LEU A 144 -33.74 7.95 -17.71
C LEU A 144 -33.76 8.51 -19.15
N PHE A 145 -34.09 7.68 -20.14
CA PHE A 145 -34.20 8.10 -21.55
C PHE A 145 -35.35 9.08 -21.80
N LYS A 146 -36.38 9.12 -20.95
CA LYS A 146 -37.51 10.06 -21.08
C LYS A 146 -37.14 11.46 -20.60
N HIS A 147 -36.24 11.57 -19.63
CA HIS A 147 -35.87 12.84 -18.99
C HIS A 147 -34.51 13.39 -19.46
N THR A 148 -33.75 12.63 -20.24
CA THR A 148 -32.42 13.02 -20.70
C THR A 148 -32.40 13.09 -22.23
N HIS A 149 -32.05 14.24 -22.79
CA HIS A 149 -31.81 14.38 -24.24
C HIS A 149 -30.47 13.74 -24.63
N VAL A 150 -30.44 12.40 -24.68
CA VAL A 150 -29.24 11.60 -24.99
C VAL A 150 -28.81 11.73 -26.46
N GLY A 151 -29.63 12.37 -27.31
CA GLY A 151 -29.41 12.45 -28.76
C GLY A 151 -28.11 13.14 -29.20
N ASN A 152 -27.53 14.01 -28.35
CA ASN A 152 -26.30 14.74 -28.67
C ASN A 152 -25.08 14.26 -27.87
N GLN A 153 -25.22 13.23 -27.03
CA GLN A 153 -24.11 12.67 -26.27
C GLN A 153 -23.48 11.53 -27.05
N VAL A 154 -22.30 11.76 -27.60
CA VAL A 154 -21.46 10.69 -28.16
C VAL A 154 -20.64 10.10 -27.02
N PRO A 155 -20.65 8.77 -26.80
CA PRO A 155 -19.81 8.16 -25.79
C PRO A 155 -18.34 8.50 -26.07
N LEU A 156 -17.62 8.98 -25.03
CA LEU A 156 -16.19 9.34 -25.08
C LEU A 156 -15.31 8.20 -25.61
N GLN A 157 -15.80 6.96 -25.54
CA GLN A 157 -15.13 5.77 -26.04
C GLN A 157 -16.14 4.93 -26.82
N HIS A 158 -15.94 4.83 -28.14
CA HIS A 158 -16.71 3.90 -28.95
C HIS A 158 -16.33 2.48 -28.52
N VAL A 159 -17.26 1.76 -27.90
CA VAL A 159 -17.04 0.36 -27.54
C VAL A 159 -17.09 -0.45 -28.84
N ASP A 160 -15.93 -0.73 -29.42
CA ASP A 160 -15.82 -1.55 -30.62
C ASP A 160 -16.01 -3.02 -30.25
N LEU A 161 -17.27 -3.46 -30.27
CA LEU A 161 -17.68 -4.84 -29.96
C LEU A 161 -17.25 -5.86 -31.03
N ARG A 162 -16.63 -5.42 -32.13
CA ARG A 162 -16.13 -6.30 -33.20
C ARG A 162 -15.04 -7.28 -32.72
N LYS A 163 -14.37 -6.98 -31.60
CA LYS A 163 -13.36 -7.85 -30.98
C LYS A 163 -13.93 -8.78 -29.89
N LEU A 164 -15.23 -8.72 -29.63
CA LEU A 164 -15.87 -9.54 -28.61
C LEU A 164 -16.22 -10.91 -29.22
N SER A 165 -15.26 -11.84 -29.16
CA SER A 165 -15.53 -13.24 -29.52
C SER A 165 -16.53 -13.85 -28.53
N LEU A 166 -17.34 -14.82 -29.00
CA LEU A 166 -18.33 -15.53 -28.18
C LEU A 166 -17.69 -16.12 -26.91
N ASP A 167 -16.47 -16.65 -27.02
CA ASP A 167 -15.66 -17.18 -25.92
C ASP A 167 -15.33 -16.12 -24.85
N ARG A 168 -15.07 -14.86 -25.25
CA ARG A 168 -14.85 -13.77 -24.28
C ARG A 168 -16.13 -13.36 -23.57
N VAL A 169 -17.27 -13.43 -24.25
CA VAL A 169 -18.59 -13.17 -23.65
C VAL A 169 -18.93 -14.24 -22.62
N GLU A 170 -18.67 -15.50 -22.95
CA GLU A 170 -18.86 -16.63 -22.04
C GLU A 170 -17.98 -16.49 -20.79
N ASN A 171 -16.70 -16.18 -20.96
CA ASN A 171 -15.80 -15.92 -19.85
C ASN A 171 -16.26 -14.73 -18.99
N TYR A 172 -16.76 -13.66 -19.60
CA TYR A 172 -17.30 -12.51 -18.87
C TYR A 172 -18.57 -12.88 -18.07
N LEU A 173 -19.48 -13.64 -18.66
CA LEU A 173 -20.68 -14.15 -17.98
C LEU A 173 -20.31 -15.08 -16.82
N LEU A 174 -19.30 -15.94 -17.01
CA LEU A 174 -18.82 -16.82 -15.95
C LEU A 174 -18.24 -16.02 -14.78
N ILE A 175 -17.48 -14.96 -15.07
CA ILE A 175 -16.96 -14.04 -14.04
C ILE A 175 -18.11 -13.34 -13.32
N LEU A 176 -19.13 -12.88 -14.02
CA LEU A 176 -20.31 -12.24 -13.41
C LEU A 176 -21.04 -13.20 -12.46
N ILE A 177 -21.31 -14.43 -12.91
CA ILE A 177 -21.94 -15.47 -12.08
C ILE A 177 -21.08 -15.79 -10.85
N THR A 178 -19.75 -15.85 -11.03
CA THR A 178 -18.81 -16.09 -9.93
C THR A 178 -18.79 -14.93 -8.94
N MET A 179 -18.82 -13.68 -9.42
CA MET A 179 -18.94 -12.50 -8.55
C MET A 179 -20.25 -12.48 -7.78
N GLU A 180 -21.37 -12.82 -8.43
CA GLU A 180 -22.67 -12.91 -7.76
C GLU A 180 -22.64 -13.95 -6.64
N LYS A 181 -22.06 -15.13 -6.91
CA LYS A 181 -21.88 -16.16 -5.89
C LYS A 181 -20.99 -15.69 -4.74
N ASN A 182 -19.87 -15.04 -5.03
CA ASN A 182 -18.97 -14.48 -4.01
C ASN A 182 -19.67 -13.43 -3.14
N LEU A 183 -20.55 -12.59 -3.74
CA LEU A 183 -21.34 -11.60 -3.00
C LEU A 183 -22.38 -12.27 -2.09
N ALA A 184 -23.01 -13.35 -2.55
CA ALA A 184 -23.94 -14.12 -1.73
C ALA A 184 -23.22 -14.78 -0.54
N GLU A 185 -22.08 -15.40 -0.75
CA GLU A 185 -21.24 -16.00 0.31
C GLU A 185 -20.77 -14.94 1.31
N TYR A 186 -20.34 -13.77 0.84
CA TYR A 186 -19.97 -12.65 1.72
C TYR A 186 -21.14 -12.20 2.60
N LYS A 187 -22.36 -12.13 2.06
CA LYS A 187 -23.56 -11.73 2.81
C LYS A 187 -23.87 -12.74 3.92
N GLU A 188 -23.76 -14.03 3.62
CA GLU A 188 -23.97 -15.12 4.58
C GLU A 188 -22.92 -15.07 5.71
N LEU A 189 -21.63 -14.95 5.36
CA LEU A 189 -20.56 -14.81 6.34
C LEU A 189 -20.76 -13.60 7.26
N ARG A 190 -21.22 -12.48 6.71
CA ARG A 190 -21.53 -11.28 7.50
C ARG A 190 -22.68 -11.54 8.48
N GLN A 191 -23.72 -12.26 8.07
CA GLN A 191 -24.84 -12.60 8.94
C GLN A 191 -24.43 -13.55 10.07
N GLN A 192 -23.58 -14.55 9.78
CA GLN A 192 -23.02 -15.45 10.78
C GLN A 192 -22.14 -14.70 11.78
N LEU A 193 -21.32 -13.75 11.31
CA LEU A 193 -20.50 -12.92 12.19
C LEU A 193 -21.36 -12.06 13.13
N GLU A 194 -22.47 -11.51 12.63
CA GLU A 194 -23.42 -10.74 13.43
C GLU A 194 -24.09 -11.61 14.51
N GLN A 195 -24.42 -12.87 14.17
CA GLN A 195 -24.95 -13.84 15.14
C GLN A 195 -23.93 -14.19 16.22
N ILE A 196 -22.65 -14.36 15.85
CA ILE A 196 -21.59 -14.60 16.83
C ILE A 196 -21.41 -13.38 17.72
N PHE A 197 -21.40 -12.18 17.15
CA PHE A 197 -21.25 -10.94 17.90
C PHE A 197 -22.39 -10.76 18.91
N THR A 198 -23.63 -10.92 18.48
CA THR A 198 -24.81 -10.85 19.36
C THR A 198 -24.79 -11.93 20.44
N THR A 199 -24.37 -13.16 20.12
CA THR A 199 -24.23 -14.25 21.11
C THR A 199 -23.15 -13.93 22.15
N VAL A 200 -21.98 -13.45 21.72
CA VAL A 200 -20.89 -13.06 22.63
C VAL A 200 -21.31 -11.87 23.48
N HIS A 201 -22.01 -10.90 22.90
CA HIS A 201 -22.52 -9.74 23.61
C HIS A 201 -23.54 -10.15 24.69
N ASP A 202 -24.51 -10.99 24.35
CA ASP A 202 -25.52 -11.52 25.29
C ASP A 202 -24.88 -12.37 26.39
N LEU A 203 -23.89 -13.22 26.07
CA LEU A 203 -23.15 -13.99 27.07
C LEU A 203 -22.37 -13.09 28.03
N ASN A 204 -21.75 -12.03 27.51
CA ASN A 204 -21.00 -11.08 28.35
C ASN A 204 -21.97 -10.25 29.22
N GLN A 205 -23.11 -9.84 28.69
CA GLN A 205 -24.16 -9.15 29.43
C GLN A 205 -24.76 -10.02 30.54
N LYS A 206 -25.06 -11.30 30.24
CA LYS A 206 -25.51 -12.28 31.23
C LYS A 206 -24.48 -12.51 32.32
N ARG A 207 -23.19 -12.54 31.98
CA ARG A 207 -22.11 -12.64 32.97
C ARG A 207 -22.07 -11.42 33.90
N THR A 208 -22.20 -10.20 33.37
CA THR A 208 -22.23 -8.99 34.22
C THR A 208 -23.43 -8.95 35.16
N VAL A 209 -24.61 -9.39 34.69
CA VAL A 209 -25.82 -9.45 35.51
C VAL A 209 -25.73 -10.57 36.57
N ALA A 210 -25.16 -11.73 36.23
CA ALA A 210 -24.93 -12.82 37.17
C ALA A 210 -23.90 -12.45 38.24
N GLU A 211 -22.84 -11.72 37.89
CA GLU A 211 -21.84 -11.21 38.83
C GLU A 211 -22.45 -10.15 39.77
N GLN A 212 -23.33 -9.26 39.28
CA GLN A 212 -24.08 -8.30 40.11
C GLN A 212 -25.10 -8.97 41.04
N SER A 213 -25.89 -9.93 40.55
CA SER A 213 -26.83 -10.69 41.38
C SER A 213 -26.11 -11.49 42.48
N SER A 214 -24.98 -12.13 42.12
CA SER A 214 -24.18 -12.90 43.07
C SER A 214 -23.47 -12.02 44.09
N SER A 215 -23.08 -10.80 43.73
CA SER A 215 -22.48 -9.83 44.66
C SER A 215 -23.53 -9.24 45.59
N SER A 216 -24.73 -8.91 45.08
CA SER A 216 -25.85 -8.40 45.88
C SER A 216 -26.39 -9.45 46.85
N SER A 217 -26.51 -10.73 46.45
CA SER A 217 -26.88 -11.81 47.36
C SER A 217 -25.78 -12.10 48.40
N ARG A 218 -24.49 -12.01 48.04
CA ARG A 218 -23.38 -12.13 49.00
C ARG A 218 -23.32 -10.97 49.98
N MET A 219 -23.62 -9.75 49.55
CA MET A 219 -23.67 -8.56 50.38
C MET A 219 -24.88 -8.58 51.32
N LEU A 220 -26.05 -9.01 50.84
CA LEU A 220 -27.23 -9.24 51.69
C LEU A 220 -27.02 -10.38 52.69
N ALA A 221 -26.35 -11.47 52.31
CA ALA A 221 -25.98 -12.54 53.24
C ALA A 221 -24.97 -12.05 54.30
N LYS A 222 -24.00 -11.21 53.92
CA LYS A 222 -23.07 -10.57 54.85
C LYS A 222 -23.76 -9.57 55.79
N LEU A 223 -24.68 -8.74 55.29
CA LEU A 223 -25.46 -7.81 56.11
C LEU A 223 -26.39 -8.54 57.10
N ARG A 224 -26.96 -9.67 56.69
CA ARG A 224 -27.79 -10.50 57.56
C ARG A 224 -26.97 -11.12 58.70
N LEU A 225 -25.76 -11.58 58.42
CA LEU A 225 -24.82 -12.08 59.45
C LEU A 225 -24.36 -10.97 60.41
N ILE A 226 -24.20 -9.73 59.93
CA ILE A 226 -23.82 -8.58 60.79
C ILE A 226 -24.99 -8.13 61.68
N ALA A 227 -26.22 -8.18 61.19
CA ALA A 227 -27.41 -7.81 61.97
C ALA A 227 -27.76 -8.83 63.06
N GLU A 228 -27.31 -10.08 62.92
CA GLU A 228 -27.54 -11.15 63.91
C GLU A 228 -26.48 -11.14 65.03
N ASP A 229 -25.37 -10.41 64.86
CA ASP A 229 -24.22 -10.37 65.78
C ASP A 229 -24.14 -9.09 66.65
N THR A 230 -25.16 -8.22 66.61
CA THR A 230 -25.20 -7.03 67.48
C THR A 230 -26.29 -7.14 68.54
N VAL A 231 -26.01 -7.94 69.58
CA VAL A 231 -26.50 -7.68 70.93
C VAL A 231 -25.26 -7.56 71.81
N ASP A 232 -24.77 -6.34 72.01
CA ASP A 232 -24.14 -5.98 73.28
C ASP A 232 -24.15 -4.45 73.51
N PRO A 233 -24.46 -3.96 74.73
CA PRO A 233 -24.80 -2.57 75.00
C PRO A 233 -23.70 -1.89 75.82
N ASN A 234 -22.82 -1.10 75.19
CA ASN A 234 -22.05 0.01 75.77
C ASN A 234 -20.75 0.21 74.99
N LEU A 235 -20.70 1.25 74.14
CA LEU A 235 -19.64 2.24 74.23
C LEU A 235 -20.02 3.46 73.38
N GLY A 236 -20.76 4.36 74.01
CA GLY A 236 -20.88 5.72 73.52
C GLY A 236 -19.58 6.50 73.73
N THR A 237 -19.39 7.48 72.85
CA THR A 237 -18.63 8.72 73.05
C THR A 237 -17.12 8.67 72.84
N LYS A 238 -16.67 9.02 71.62
CA LYS A 238 -16.01 10.31 71.29
C LYS A 238 -15.22 10.18 69.99
N GLY A 239 -15.73 10.83 68.94
CA GLY A 239 -15.01 11.02 67.68
C GLY A 239 -15.95 11.03 66.49
N ASP A 240 -16.43 12.21 66.10
CA ASP A 240 -17.28 12.36 64.92
C ASP A 240 -16.52 11.97 63.66
N ILE A 241 -17.18 11.16 62.83
CA ILE A 241 -16.65 10.46 61.65
C ILE A 241 -16.01 11.42 60.62
N LEU A 242 -16.35 12.71 60.69
CA LEU A 242 -15.81 13.76 59.81
C LEU A 242 -14.36 14.16 60.12
N SER A 243 -13.86 13.97 61.36
CA SER A 243 -12.46 14.26 61.70
C SER A 243 -11.48 13.27 61.07
N ASN A 244 -11.88 12.01 60.86
CA ASN A 244 -11.05 11.01 60.20
C ASN A 244 -11.01 11.13 58.68
N LEU A 245 -11.99 11.84 58.07
CA LEU A 245 -12.03 12.03 56.62
C LEU A 245 -11.23 13.25 56.13
N MET A 246 -10.94 14.22 57.01
CA MET A 246 -10.21 15.44 56.67
C MET A 246 -8.68 15.27 56.79
N GLY A 247 -8.20 14.21 57.47
CA GLY A 247 -6.78 13.93 57.69
C GLY A 247 -6.07 13.13 56.59
N MET A 248 -6.74 12.77 55.49
CA MET A 248 -6.16 11.92 54.43
C MET A 248 -6.00 12.61 53.06
N LYS A 249 -6.01 13.95 52.99
CA LYS A 249 -5.81 14.67 51.72
C LYS A 249 -4.80 15.82 51.85
N GLU A 250 -3.51 15.48 51.75
CA GLU A 250 -2.46 16.22 51.00
C GLU A 250 -1.07 15.58 51.20
N PRO A 251 -0.27 15.39 50.14
CA PRO A 251 1.17 15.24 50.27
C PRO A 251 1.94 16.32 49.49
N GLN A 252 2.96 16.92 50.10
CA GLN A 252 4.23 17.35 49.47
C GLN A 252 5.20 17.93 50.52
N PRO A 253 6.53 18.10 50.26
CA PRO A 253 7.39 17.53 49.21
C PRO A 253 8.78 17.02 49.73
N THR A 254 9.48 16.21 48.91
CA THR A 254 10.96 15.96 48.87
C THR A 254 11.60 15.35 50.14
N SER A 255 12.63 14.49 50.16
CA SER A 255 13.76 14.18 49.28
C SER A 255 14.41 12.87 49.78
N ALA A 256 14.78 11.93 48.89
CA ALA A 256 15.99 11.07 48.99
C ALA A 256 15.95 9.95 47.92
N GLU A 257 16.82 10.07 46.94
CA GLU A 257 17.30 9.02 46.01
C GLU A 257 18.54 8.30 46.63
N PRO A 258 19.18 7.31 45.97
CA PRO A 258 18.70 6.25 45.07
C PRO A 258 19.33 4.86 45.43
N GLN A 259 18.95 3.83 44.67
CA GLN A 259 19.72 2.62 44.30
C GLN A 259 19.15 1.23 44.68
N ARG A 260 19.03 0.45 43.59
CA ARG A 260 19.27 -1.00 43.47
C ARG A 260 18.17 -1.94 43.97
N LEU A 261 17.31 -2.38 43.06
CA LEU A 261 17.40 -3.75 42.51
C LEU A 261 16.44 -3.92 41.33
N ALA A 262 16.97 -3.84 40.12
CA ALA A 262 16.36 -4.48 38.97
C ALA A 262 16.62 -5.99 39.09
N GLY A 263 15.57 -6.81 39.03
CA GLY A 263 15.74 -8.25 38.97
C GLY A 263 14.43 -9.03 39.08
N ARG A 264 13.99 -9.57 37.93
CA ARG A 264 13.02 -10.67 37.76
C ARG A 264 11.55 -10.37 38.04
N SER A 265 10.76 -10.19 36.97
CA SER A 265 10.15 -11.31 36.24
C SER A 265 8.94 -10.81 35.45
N ARG A 266 9.16 -10.42 34.19
CA ARG A 266 8.10 -10.20 33.20
C ARG A 266 8.27 -11.28 32.14
N ARG A 267 7.50 -12.38 32.25
CA ARG A 267 7.37 -13.33 31.13
C ARG A 267 6.39 -12.72 30.12
N GLN A 268 6.93 -12.00 29.14
CA GLN A 268 6.27 -11.75 27.87
C GLN A 268 6.50 -12.98 26.99
N SER A 269 5.42 -13.70 26.65
CA SER A 269 5.43 -14.66 25.55
C SER A 269 5.30 -13.89 24.23
N SER A 270 6.44 -13.46 23.69
CA SER A 270 6.57 -12.99 22.32
C SER A 270 6.78 -14.21 21.42
N ILE A 271 5.73 -14.64 20.71
CA ILE A 271 5.82 -15.67 19.68
C ILE A 271 6.38 -15.02 18.39
N ALA A 272 7.44 -15.60 17.83
CA ALA A 272 8.15 -15.08 16.67
C ALA A 272 7.42 -15.39 15.35
N PRO A 273 7.58 -14.59 14.28
CA PRO A 273 6.79 -14.64 13.04
C PRO A 273 7.03 -15.87 12.12
N GLY A 274 7.59 -16.96 12.65
CA GLY A 274 7.80 -18.24 11.94
C GLY A 274 6.88 -19.38 12.37
N GLU A 275 6.37 -19.37 13.61
CA GLU A 275 5.56 -20.48 14.18
C GLU A 275 4.13 -20.56 13.61
N TYR A 276 3.69 -19.54 12.87
CA TYR A 276 2.33 -19.49 12.30
C TYR A 276 2.12 -20.51 11.18
N LYS A 277 3.16 -20.85 10.41
CA LYS A 277 3.06 -21.81 9.31
C LYS A 277 2.94 -23.26 9.81
N ASP A 278 3.63 -23.57 10.91
CA ASP A 278 3.62 -24.92 11.47
C ASP A 278 2.31 -25.21 12.22
N LEU A 279 1.75 -24.21 12.90
CA LEU A 279 0.43 -24.31 13.55
C LEU A 279 -0.72 -24.46 12.55
N ILE A 280 -0.67 -23.74 11.42
CA ILE A 280 -1.66 -23.90 10.33
C ILE A 280 -1.49 -25.26 9.65
N GLY A 281 -0.25 -25.71 9.46
CA GLY A 281 0.06 -27.04 8.91
C GLY A 281 -0.45 -28.19 9.79
N GLU A 282 -0.28 -28.10 11.11
CA GLU A 282 -0.84 -29.08 12.06
C GLU A 282 -2.37 -29.03 12.12
N ALA A 283 -2.98 -27.84 12.12
CA ALA A 283 -4.43 -27.68 12.11
C ALA A 283 -5.04 -28.27 10.84
N ALA A 284 -4.43 -28.03 9.67
CA ALA A 284 -4.86 -28.63 8.40
C ALA A 284 -4.72 -30.17 8.41
N LYS A 285 -3.66 -30.71 9.04
CA LYS A 285 -3.47 -32.16 9.20
C LYS A 285 -4.46 -32.79 10.18
N GLN A 286 -4.90 -32.08 11.21
CA GLN A 286 -5.96 -32.56 12.13
C GLN A 286 -7.33 -32.55 11.46
N ILE A 287 -7.65 -31.53 10.67
CA ILE A 287 -8.92 -31.44 9.93
C ILE A 287 -9.00 -32.53 8.84
N ALA A 288 -7.89 -32.78 8.12
CA ALA A 288 -7.81 -33.87 7.15
C ALA A 288 -7.98 -35.26 7.79
N ARG A 289 -7.37 -35.50 8.97
CA ARG A 289 -7.54 -36.76 9.72
C ARG A 289 -8.96 -36.95 10.26
N ARG A 290 -9.63 -35.87 10.67
CA ARG A 290 -11.01 -35.92 11.14
C ARG A 290 -12.01 -36.22 10.02
N ASN A 291 -11.75 -35.73 8.81
CA ASN A 291 -12.61 -36.00 7.64
C ASN A 291 -12.42 -37.41 7.06
N MET A 292 -11.23 -38.01 7.11
CA MET A 292 -11.02 -39.43 6.73
C MET A 292 -11.64 -40.43 7.71
N SER A 293 -11.88 -40.05 8.97
CA SER A 293 -12.54 -40.90 9.96
C SER A 293 -14.07 -40.99 9.79
N ILE A 294 -14.66 -40.14 8.94
CA ILE A 294 -16.12 -40.04 8.77
C ILE A 294 -16.58 -40.75 7.48
N SER A 295 -15.66 -41.24 6.65
CA SER A 295 -15.94 -41.82 5.33
C SER A 295 -15.83 -43.34 5.22
N ASP A 296 -15.83 -44.10 6.33
CA ASP A 296 -16.00 -45.57 6.32
C ASP A 296 -17.33 -45.96 6.96
N PRO A 297 -18.38 -46.22 6.15
CA PRO A 297 -19.56 -46.93 6.62
C PRO A 297 -19.36 -48.43 6.40
N SER A 298 -19.32 -49.19 7.50
CA SER A 298 -19.69 -50.62 7.51
C SER A 298 -20.95 -50.76 8.35
#